data_AF-A0A822D096-F1
#
_entry.id   AF-A0A822D096-F1
#
_cell.length_a   1.000
_cell.length_b   1.000
_cell.length_c   1.000
_cell.angle_alpha   90.00
_cell.angle_beta   90.00
_cell.angle_gamma   90.00
#
_symmetry.space_group_name_H-M   'P 1'
#
loop_
_entity.id
_entity.type
_entity.pdbx_description
1 polymer ?
#
loop_
_entity_poly.entity_id
_entity_poly.type
_entity_poly.pdbx_seq_one_letter_code
_entity_poly.pdbx_strand_id
1 'polypeptide(L)'
;MGWVSFTEPTSMDCRGIMFDITGGDSSSILVCLPPQKFFEYEHDSRDHTLGRIGDKMIKLDGSLISTFLHKHEVRLKSKASLDSSQVHLAESCLYNNSQFRSEIQSLAEQGYTVNFELTSPRNRIVIPYSVDQLTLISIRSHITGENLFGTRLVQFLQDTYPSMLANMVSYENYVDRIDTLEKHLQFIEAIRQETTGEGYV
;
A
#
# COMPACT_ATOMS: atom_id res chain seq x y z
N MET A 1 12.43 4.15 -16.43
CA MET A 1 13.16 5.05 -15.52
C MET A 1 14.09 4.21 -14.68
N GLY A 2 15.38 4.55 -14.62
CA GLY A 2 16.37 3.83 -13.80
C GLY A 2 16.50 4.44 -12.40
N TRP A 3 17.25 3.77 -11.51
CA TRP A 3 17.52 4.18 -10.13
C TRP A 3 17.92 5.66 -9.97
N VAL A 4 18.74 6.19 -10.88
CA VAL A 4 19.23 7.59 -10.86
C VAL A 4 18.09 8.61 -10.92
N SER A 5 16.95 8.27 -11.53
CA SER A 5 15.78 9.16 -11.54
C SER A 5 15.06 9.24 -10.18
N PHE A 6 15.39 8.33 -9.25
CA PHE A 6 14.78 8.22 -7.92
C PHE A 6 15.69 8.72 -6.79
N THR A 7 16.86 9.29 -7.12
CA THR A 7 17.75 9.95 -6.15
C THR A 7 17.41 11.42 -5.96
N GLU A 8 16.59 11.99 -6.85
CA GLU A 8 16.10 13.37 -6.72
C GLU A 8 15.15 13.51 -5.53
N PRO A 9 15.12 14.67 -4.84
CA PRO A 9 14.15 14.93 -3.79
C PRO A 9 12.73 14.61 -4.25
N THR A 10 11.96 13.96 -3.39
CA THR A 10 10.53 13.60 -3.58
C THR A 10 10.19 12.72 -4.79
N SER A 11 11.16 12.31 -5.60
CA SER A 11 10.94 11.40 -6.74
C SER A 11 10.27 10.08 -6.37
N MET A 12 10.54 9.59 -5.16
CA MET A 12 9.93 8.39 -4.57
C MET A 12 8.43 8.56 -4.29
N ASP A 13 7.95 9.79 -4.13
CA ASP A 13 6.55 10.14 -3.90
C ASP A 13 5.77 10.36 -5.21
N CYS A 14 6.46 10.46 -6.34
CA CYS A 14 5.86 10.66 -7.67
C CYS A 14 5.23 9.38 -8.25
N ARG A 15 4.53 8.60 -7.42
CA ARG A 15 3.89 7.33 -7.77
C ARG A 15 2.40 7.32 -7.41
N GLY A 16 1.65 8.24 -8.02
CA GLY A 16 0.19 8.32 -7.88
C GLY A 16 -0.29 9.28 -6.80
N ILE A 17 0.59 10.13 -6.28
CA ILE A 17 0.23 11.31 -5.49
C ILE A 17 -0.80 12.18 -6.24
N MET A 18 -1.74 12.78 -5.53
CA MET A 18 -2.78 13.61 -6.12
C MET A 18 -3.06 14.85 -5.29
N PHE A 19 -3.24 15.97 -5.98
CA PHE A 19 -3.60 17.25 -5.42
C PHE A 19 -4.95 17.70 -5.97
N ASP A 20 -5.78 18.29 -5.12
CA ASP A 20 -6.92 19.09 -5.54
C ASP A 20 -6.40 20.48 -5.93
N ILE A 21 -6.69 20.90 -7.15
CA ILE A 21 -6.27 22.18 -7.74
C ILE A 21 -7.46 23.09 -8.03
N THR A 22 -8.65 22.80 -7.49
CA THR A 22 -9.88 23.54 -7.78
C THR A 22 -9.81 25.02 -7.41
N GLY A 23 -9.01 25.39 -6.40
CA GLY A 23 -8.74 26.79 -6.06
C GLY A 23 -7.58 27.44 -6.84
N GLY A 24 -6.99 26.75 -7.81
CA GLY A 24 -5.81 27.20 -8.58
C GLY A 24 -4.47 26.94 -7.88
N ASP A 25 -3.36 27.27 -8.56
CA ASP A 25 -2.00 26.89 -8.17
C ASP A 25 -1.60 27.29 -6.73
N SER A 26 -2.08 28.44 -6.25
CA SER A 26 -1.78 28.96 -4.91
C SER A 26 -2.54 28.28 -3.78
N SER A 27 -3.42 27.32 -4.08
CA SER A 27 -4.27 26.64 -3.09
C SER A 27 -4.39 25.13 -3.36
N SER A 28 -3.36 24.54 -3.95
CA SER A 28 -3.32 23.09 -4.13
C SER A 28 -3.32 22.36 -2.78
N ILE A 29 -4.20 21.37 -2.63
CA ILE A 29 -4.35 20.60 -1.40
C ILE A 29 -3.95 19.16 -1.70
N LEU A 30 -3.05 18.58 -0.91
CA LEU A 30 -2.74 17.15 -0.98
C LEU A 30 -3.99 16.36 -0.58
N VAL A 31 -4.50 15.52 -1.48
CA VAL A 31 -5.71 14.71 -1.23
C VAL A 31 -5.44 13.21 -1.25
N CYS A 32 -4.33 12.78 -1.85
CA CYS A 32 -3.91 11.39 -1.87
C CYS A 32 -2.39 11.30 -1.89
N LEU A 33 -1.83 10.50 -0.98
CA LEU A 33 -0.41 10.22 -0.86
C LEU A 33 -0.21 8.70 -0.74
N PRO A 34 -0.15 7.97 -1.86
CA PRO A 34 0.12 6.53 -1.85
C PRO A 34 1.52 6.20 -1.31
N PRO A 35 1.86 4.92 -1.12
CA PRO A 35 3.18 4.51 -0.67
C PRO A 35 4.28 5.00 -1.59
N GLN A 36 5.42 5.32 -1.00
CA GLN A 36 6.63 5.62 -1.74
C GLN A 36 6.96 4.45 -2.68
N LYS A 37 7.57 4.76 -3.82
CA LYS A 37 8.20 3.75 -4.66
C LYS A 37 9.15 2.95 -3.78
N PHE A 38 9.08 1.63 -3.88
CA PHE A 38 10.09 0.72 -3.38
C PHE A 38 10.56 -0.15 -4.54
N PHE A 39 11.66 -0.87 -4.36
CA PHE A 39 12.28 -1.67 -5.41
C PHE A 39 12.45 -3.10 -4.94
N GLU A 40 12.59 -3.99 -5.90
CA GLU A 40 12.97 -5.38 -5.63
C GLU A 40 14.35 -5.41 -4.96
N TYR A 41 14.57 -6.43 -4.14
CA TYR A 41 15.80 -6.60 -3.35
C TYR A 41 17.08 -6.62 -4.21
N GLU A 42 16.99 -7.01 -5.47
CA GLU A 42 18.14 -7.13 -6.39
C GLU A 42 18.16 -6.05 -7.47
N HIS A 43 17.31 -5.02 -7.34
CA HIS A 43 17.10 -4.05 -8.41
C HIS A 43 18.33 -3.17 -8.72
N ASP A 44 19.19 -2.97 -7.72
CA ASP A 44 20.38 -2.14 -7.85
C ASP A 44 21.59 -2.74 -7.14
N SER A 45 22.72 -2.03 -7.20
CA SER A 45 24.00 -2.50 -6.68
C SER A 45 24.21 -2.20 -5.19
N ARG A 46 23.18 -1.76 -4.45
CA ARG A 46 23.32 -1.48 -3.01
C ARG A 46 23.40 -2.78 -2.23
N ASP A 47 24.20 -2.73 -1.17
CA ASP A 47 24.29 -3.83 -0.22
C ASP A 47 23.09 -3.79 0.75
N HIS A 48 22.04 -4.53 0.39
CA HIS A 48 20.83 -4.65 1.20
C HIS A 48 21.03 -5.45 2.50
N THR A 49 22.18 -6.10 2.69
CA THR A 49 22.51 -6.80 3.95
C THR A 49 22.85 -5.84 5.09
N LEU A 50 23.08 -4.56 4.77
CA LEU A 50 23.20 -3.49 5.76
C LEU A 50 21.84 -3.05 6.35
N GLY A 51 20.74 -3.45 5.69
CA GLY A 51 19.39 -3.22 6.17
C GLY A 51 18.95 -4.24 7.23
N ARG A 52 17.80 -3.97 7.86
CA ARG A 52 17.12 -4.94 8.73
C ARG A 52 15.85 -5.44 8.06
N ILE A 53 15.61 -6.75 8.11
CA ILE A 53 14.32 -7.30 7.72
C ILE A 53 13.31 -7.00 8.84
N GLY A 54 12.25 -6.28 8.48
CA GLY A 54 11.20 -5.87 9.40
C GLY A 54 10.04 -6.86 9.41
N ASP A 55 9.01 -6.54 8.63
CA ASP A 55 7.87 -7.41 8.38
C ASP A 55 8.01 -8.04 6.98
N LYS A 56 7.46 -9.25 6.82
CA LYS A 56 7.29 -9.92 5.52
C LYS A 56 5.80 -9.94 5.21
N MET A 57 5.37 -9.17 4.22
CA MET A 57 3.96 -9.06 3.81
C MET A 57 3.73 -9.80 2.51
N ILE A 58 2.59 -10.48 2.36
CA ILE A 58 2.25 -11.12 1.08
C ILE A 58 2.12 -10.04 -0.01
N LYS A 59 2.87 -10.19 -1.09
CA LYS A 59 2.70 -9.34 -2.27
C LYS A 59 1.52 -9.86 -3.08
N LEU A 60 0.39 -9.15 -2.97
CA LEU A 60 -0.81 -9.43 -3.74
C LEU A 60 -0.64 -8.91 -5.18
N ASP A 61 -1.08 -9.72 -6.15
CA ASP A 61 -0.93 -9.45 -7.57
C ASP A 61 -2.21 -8.84 -8.15
N GLY A 62 -2.43 -7.56 -7.84
CA GLY A 62 -3.65 -6.85 -8.18
C GLY A 62 -3.41 -5.44 -8.67
N SER A 63 -4.32 -4.53 -8.32
CA SER A 63 -4.14 -3.12 -8.61
C SER A 63 -4.16 -2.29 -7.35
N LEU A 64 -3.13 -1.44 -7.18
CA LEU A 64 -3.11 -0.44 -6.13
C LEU A 64 -4.31 0.51 -6.25
N ILE A 65 -5.09 0.57 -5.18
CA ILE A 65 -6.19 1.50 -4.97
C ILE A 65 -5.86 2.37 -3.75
N SER A 66 -6.06 3.68 -3.87
CA SER A 66 -5.81 4.63 -2.79
C SER A 66 -7.02 5.51 -2.56
N THR A 67 -7.27 5.86 -1.29
CA THR A 67 -8.35 6.78 -0.94
C THR A 67 -7.98 8.23 -1.21
N PHE A 68 -8.99 9.06 -1.38
CA PHE A 68 -8.91 10.51 -1.28
C PHE A 68 -10.26 11.07 -0.80
N LEU A 69 -10.24 12.26 -0.20
CA LEU A 69 -11.48 12.98 0.11
C LEU A 69 -11.93 13.82 -1.10
N HIS A 70 -13.19 13.68 -1.47
CA HIS A 70 -13.84 14.58 -2.41
C HIS A 70 -15.16 15.07 -1.81
N LYS A 71 -15.28 16.37 -1.55
CA LYS A 71 -16.49 16.98 -0.96
C LYS A 71 -16.96 16.26 0.31
N HIS A 72 -16.03 15.97 1.21
CA HIS A 72 -16.27 15.22 2.46
C HIS A 72 -16.70 13.77 2.29
N GLU A 73 -16.56 13.19 1.10
CA GLU A 73 -16.78 11.76 0.89
C GLU A 73 -15.48 11.08 0.48
N VAL A 74 -15.19 9.94 1.11
CA VAL A 74 -14.11 9.07 0.68
C VAL A 74 -14.42 8.51 -0.69
N ARG A 75 -13.47 8.67 -1.61
CA ARG A 75 -13.48 8.12 -2.96
C ARG A 75 -12.20 7.35 -3.22
N LEU A 76 -12.23 6.48 -4.21
CA LEU A 76 -11.10 5.62 -4.56
C LEU A 76 -10.50 6.04 -5.90
N LYS A 77 -9.19 5.86 -6.02
CA LYS A 77 -8.46 5.98 -7.29
C LYS A 77 -7.52 4.81 -7.48
N SER A 78 -7.28 4.46 -8.73
CA SER A 78 -6.13 3.62 -9.08
C SER A 78 -4.84 4.46 -9.06
N LYS A 79 -3.70 3.86 -9.42
CA LYS A 79 -2.42 4.58 -9.51
C LYS A 79 -2.52 5.90 -10.30
N ALA A 80 -3.17 5.87 -11.47
CA ALA A 80 -3.17 6.99 -12.42
C ALA A 80 -4.56 7.43 -12.92
N SER A 81 -5.65 6.81 -12.45
CA SER A 81 -7.01 7.17 -12.88
C SER A 81 -7.99 7.23 -11.71
N LEU A 82 -8.92 8.20 -11.79
CA LEU A 82 -10.12 8.31 -10.94
C LEU A 82 -11.30 7.50 -11.51
N ASP A 83 -11.22 7.10 -12.76
CA ASP A 83 -12.30 6.49 -13.52
C ASP A 83 -11.72 5.33 -14.32
N SER A 84 -11.67 4.15 -13.71
CA SER A 84 -11.22 2.92 -14.35
C SER A 84 -12.07 1.76 -13.88
N SER A 85 -12.05 0.64 -14.62
CA SER A 85 -12.76 -0.57 -14.22
C SER A 85 -12.35 -1.04 -12.81
N GLN A 86 -11.06 -0.91 -12.46
CA GLN A 86 -10.56 -1.21 -11.11
C GLN A 86 -11.16 -0.28 -10.06
N VAL A 87 -11.27 1.02 -10.35
CA VAL A 87 -11.92 1.96 -9.41
C VAL A 87 -13.37 1.58 -9.17
N HIS A 88 -14.14 1.28 -10.22
CA HIS A 88 -15.54 0.88 -10.06
C HIS A 88 -15.71 -0.44 -9.27
N LEU A 89 -14.82 -1.40 -9.49
CA LEU A 89 -14.79 -2.65 -8.73
C LEU A 89 -14.46 -2.40 -7.25
N ALA A 90 -13.44 -1.60 -6.98
CA ALA A 90 -13.04 -1.25 -5.62
C ALA A 90 -14.12 -0.47 -4.88
N GLU A 91 -14.78 0.48 -5.53
CA GLU A 91 -15.92 1.22 -4.98
C GLU A 91 -17.04 0.23 -4.62
N SER A 92 -17.36 -0.72 -5.52
CA SER A 92 -18.37 -1.76 -5.23
C SER A 92 -18.02 -2.58 -3.99
N CYS A 93 -16.75 -2.99 -3.83
CA CYS A 93 -16.27 -3.67 -2.62
C CYS A 93 -16.44 -2.81 -1.36
N LEU A 94 -16.11 -1.52 -1.45
CA LEU A 94 -16.22 -0.57 -0.34
C LEU A 94 -17.67 -0.34 0.09
N TYR A 95 -18.61 -0.17 -0.85
CA TYR A 95 -20.02 0.06 -0.54
C TYR A 95 -20.74 -1.16 0.05
N ASN A 96 -20.22 -2.37 -0.17
CA ASN A 96 -20.79 -3.60 0.37
C ASN A 96 -20.51 -3.81 1.88
N ASN A 97 -19.64 -3.00 2.50
CA ASN A 97 -19.34 -3.07 3.92
C ASN A 97 -19.35 -1.66 4.55
N SER A 98 -20.49 -1.29 5.16
CA SER A 98 -20.71 0.04 5.72
C SER A 98 -19.76 0.40 6.86
N GLN A 99 -19.43 -0.56 7.73
CA GLN A 99 -18.49 -0.33 8.83
C GLN A 99 -17.08 -0.08 8.30
N PHE A 100 -16.60 -0.92 7.38
CA PHE A 100 -15.30 -0.74 6.74
C PHE A 100 -15.20 0.62 6.05
N ARG A 101 -16.25 1.01 5.30
CA ARG A 101 -16.31 2.34 4.67
C ARG A 101 -16.28 3.48 5.69
N SER A 102 -16.99 3.36 6.80
CA SER A 102 -17.01 4.38 7.87
C SER A 102 -15.65 4.55 8.54
N GLU A 103 -14.94 3.46 8.79
CA GLU A 103 -13.59 3.48 9.37
C GLU A 103 -12.60 4.18 8.41
N ILE A 104 -12.67 3.85 7.12
CA ILE A 104 -11.84 4.47 6.08
C ILE A 104 -12.17 5.96 5.92
N GLN A 105 -13.46 6.33 5.92
CA GLN A 105 -13.90 7.73 5.88
C GLN A 105 -13.27 8.54 7.02
N SER A 106 -13.36 8.02 8.26
CA SER A 106 -12.81 8.67 9.45
C SER A 106 -11.31 8.95 9.31
N LEU A 107 -10.53 7.98 8.80
CA LEU A 107 -9.09 8.18 8.59
C LEU A 107 -8.79 9.15 7.46
N ALA A 108 -9.56 9.11 6.37
CA ALA A 108 -9.38 10.03 5.26
C ALA A 108 -9.66 11.49 5.70
N GLU A 109 -10.69 11.73 6.52
CA GLU A 109 -10.98 13.04 7.13
C GLU A 109 -9.86 13.52 8.07
N GLN A 110 -9.11 12.60 8.68
CA GLN A 110 -7.96 12.89 9.53
C GLN A 110 -6.66 13.13 8.73
N GLY A 111 -6.71 13.15 7.39
CA GLY A 111 -5.54 13.39 6.55
C GLY A 111 -4.67 12.14 6.37
N TYR A 112 -5.29 10.97 6.26
CA TYR A 112 -4.62 9.73 5.88
C TYR A 112 -5.05 9.25 4.49
N THR A 113 -4.09 8.69 3.75
CA THR A 113 -4.37 7.85 2.58
C THR A 113 -4.37 6.40 3.00
N VAL A 114 -5.50 5.71 2.79
CA VAL A 114 -5.61 4.27 2.98
C VAL A 114 -5.37 3.61 1.62
N ASN A 115 -4.49 2.61 1.60
CA ASN A 115 -4.07 1.95 0.38
C ASN A 115 -4.41 0.47 0.42
N PHE A 116 -4.94 -0.01 -0.70
CA PHE A 116 -5.39 -1.36 -0.88
C PHE A 116 -4.78 -1.98 -2.11
N GLU A 117 -4.73 -3.30 -2.12
CA GLU A 117 -4.62 -4.06 -3.36
C GLU A 117 -6.01 -4.58 -3.75
N LEU A 118 -6.48 -4.23 -4.95
CA LEU A 118 -7.67 -4.84 -5.53
C LEU A 118 -7.27 -6.09 -6.31
N THR A 119 -7.71 -7.24 -5.82
CA THR A 119 -7.60 -8.53 -6.52
C THR A 119 -8.96 -8.95 -7.05
N SER A 120 -8.99 -9.56 -8.24
CA SER A 120 -10.25 -9.93 -8.90
C SER A 120 -10.03 -10.97 -10.00
N PRO A 121 -10.97 -11.91 -10.21
CA PRO A 121 -10.96 -12.79 -11.40
C PRO A 121 -11.01 -12.00 -12.72
N ARG A 122 -11.56 -10.78 -12.69
CA ARG A 122 -11.72 -9.88 -13.85
C ARG A 122 -10.54 -8.91 -14.02
N ASN A 123 -9.61 -8.89 -13.06
CA ASN A 123 -8.42 -8.03 -13.05
C ASN A 123 -7.14 -8.88 -12.90
N ARG A 124 -7.10 -10.01 -13.61
CA ARG A 124 -5.97 -10.93 -13.53
C ARG A 124 -4.73 -10.32 -14.16
N ILE A 125 -3.64 -10.27 -13.39
CA ILE A 125 -2.30 -9.93 -13.90
C ILE A 125 -1.55 -11.24 -14.18
N VAL A 126 -1.15 -11.99 -13.14
CA VAL A 126 -0.53 -13.32 -13.23
C VAL A 126 -1.34 -14.35 -12.43
N ILE A 127 -1.54 -14.07 -11.14
CA ILE A 127 -2.17 -14.97 -10.16
C ILE A 127 -3.69 -14.93 -10.34
N PRO A 128 -4.36 -16.10 -10.46
CA PRO A 128 -5.82 -16.15 -10.52
C PRO A 128 -6.42 -15.94 -9.12
N TYR A 129 -7.32 -14.98 -9.01
CA TYR A 129 -8.17 -14.76 -7.83
C TYR A 129 -9.61 -15.20 -8.12
N SER A 130 -10.29 -15.74 -7.11
CA SER A 130 -11.65 -16.28 -7.25
C SER A 130 -12.75 -15.26 -6.98
N VAL A 131 -12.44 -14.19 -6.25
CA VAL A 131 -13.40 -13.16 -5.82
C VAL A 131 -12.80 -11.77 -6.00
N ASP A 132 -13.68 -10.77 -6.11
CA ASP A 132 -13.28 -9.37 -6.02
C ASP A 132 -13.01 -9.04 -4.54
N GLN A 133 -11.81 -8.58 -4.21
CA GLN A 133 -11.44 -8.25 -2.84
C GLN A 133 -10.58 -6.99 -2.79
N LEU A 134 -10.89 -6.12 -1.83
CA LEU A 134 -10.13 -4.92 -1.53
C LEU A 134 -9.37 -5.15 -0.22
N THR A 135 -8.08 -5.50 -0.32
CA THR A 135 -7.26 -5.87 0.84
C THR A 135 -6.39 -4.71 1.27
N LEU A 136 -6.44 -4.33 2.55
CA LEU A 136 -5.66 -3.23 3.12
C LEU A 136 -4.18 -3.60 3.17
N ILE A 137 -3.33 -2.80 2.54
CA ILE A 137 -1.88 -3.02 2.50
C ILE A 137 -1.10 -1.95 3.25
N SER A 138 -1.59 -0.71 3.33
CA SER A 138 -0.90 0.34 4.07
C SER A 138 -1.76 1.57 4.34
N ILE A 139 -1.28 2.41 5.26
CA ILE A 139 -1.83 3.73 5.52
C ILE A 139 -0.70 4.75 5.50
N ARG A 140 -0.94 5.94 4.97
CA ARG A 140 0.08 6.99 4.90
C ARG A 140 -0.46 8.34 5.35
N SER A 141 0.25 9.00 6.27
CA SER A 141 -0.12 10.33 6.77
C SER A 141 0.21 11.42 5.76
N HIS A 142 -0.71 12.35 5.53
CA HIS A 142 -0.45 13.57 4.74
C HIS A 142 0.43 14.57 5.49
N ILE A 143 0.45 14.51 6.83
CA ILE A 143 1.18 15.45 7.68
C ILE A 143 2.65 15.02 7.82
N THR A 144 2.89 13.75 8.19
CA THR A 144 4.24 13.26 8.47
C THR A 144 4.88 12.58 7.27
N GLY A 145 4.08 12.13 6.29
CA GLY A 145 4.54 11.28 5.19
C GLY A 145 4.88 9.85 5.60
N GLU A 146 4.72 9.47 6.89
CA GLU A 146 5.02 8.13 7.41
C GLU A 146 4.09 7.10 6.76
N ASN A 147 4.68 6.00 6.28
CA ASN A 147 3.95 4.83 5.83
C ASN A 147 3.83 3.82 6.97
N LEU A 148 2.62 3.34 7.21
CA LEU A 148 2.30 2.30 8.17
C LEU A 148 2.05 0.98 7.41
N PHE A 149 2.85 -0.03 7.73
CA PHE A 149 2.79 -1.38 7.19
C PHE A 149 2.86 -2.40 8.33
N GLY A 150 2.49 -3.65 8.06
CA GLY A 150 2.73 -4.79 8.95
C GLY A 150 2.42 -4.52 10.43
N THR A 151 3.43 -4.70 11.28
CA THR A 151 3.31 -4.54 12.73
C THR A 151 2.85 -3.13 13.14
N ARG A 152 3.36 -2.09 12.46
CA ARG A 152 3.02 -0.69 12.76
C ARG A 152 1.57 -0.39 12.37
N LEU A 153 1.10 -0.97 11.27
CA LEU A 153 -0.29 -0.84 10.84
C LEU A 153 -1.25 -1.51 11.83
N VAL A 154 -0.93 -2.70 12.32
CA VAL A 154 -1.72 -3.38 13.36
C VAL A 154 -1.81 -2.53 14.63
N GLN A 155 -0.66 -2.05 15.13
CA GLN A 155 -0.62 -1.19 16.31
C GLN A 155 -1.48 0.07 16.17
N PHE A 156 -1.54 0.63 14.96
CA PHE A 156 -2.36 1.81 14.66
C PHE A 156 -3.87 1.49 14.60
N LEU A 157 -4.26 0.31 14.14
CA LEU A 157 -5.66 -0.04 13.90
C LEU A 157 -6.35 -0.76 15.06
N GLN A 158 -5.61 -1.55 15.84
CA GLN A 158 -6.15 -2.60 16.73
C GLN A 158 -7.21 -2.14 17.73
N ASP A 159 -7.15 -0.90 18.20
CA ASP A 159 -8.07 -0.41 19.23
C ASP A 159 -9.29 0.33 18.65
N THR A 160 -9.19 0.84 17.42
CA THR A 160 -10.16 1.81 16.87
C THR A 160 -10.82 1.37 15.57
N TYR A 161 -10.14 0.55 14.76
CA TYR A 161 -10.53 0.23 13.38
C TYR A 161 -10.55 -1.30 13.13
N PRO A 162 -11.41 -2.05 13.84
CA PRO A 162 -11.42 -3.51 13.77
C PRO A 162 -11.83 -4.05 12.39
N SER A 163 -12.72 -3.36 11.66
CA SER A 163 -13.09 -3.81 10.31
C SER A 163 -11.94 -3.64 9.33
N MET A 164 -11.15 -2.57 9.45
CA MET A 164 -9.95 -2.38 8.65
C MET A 164 -8.87 -3.41 8.98
N LEU A 165 -8.65 -3.68 10.27
CA LEU A 165 -7.70 -4.71 10.71
C LEU A 165 -8.07 -6.09 10.15
N ALA A 166 -9.36 -6.45 10.16
CA ALA A 166 -9.84 -7.72 9.61
C ALA A 166 -9.66 -7.86 8.09
N ASN A 167 -9.50 -6.74 7.37
CA ASN A 167 -9.27 -6.72 5.91
C ASN A 167 -7.80 -6.46 5.55
N MET A 168 -6.88 -6.47 6.52
CA MET A 168 -5.46 -6.27 6.29
C MET A 168 -4.81 -7.50 5.64
N VAL A 169 -3.83 -7.26 4.76
CA VAL A 169 -2.98 -8.31 4.20
C VAL A 169 -2.22 -9.04 5.31
N SER A 170 -2.08 -10.35 5.16
CA SER A 170 -1.31 -11.16 6.10
C SER A 170 0.17 -10.78 6.07
N TYR A 171 0.79 -10.79 7.25
CA TYR A 171 2.20 -10.49 7.41
C TYR A 171 2.82 -11.31 8.55
N GLU A 172 4.14 -11.38 8.56
CA GLU A 172 4.94 -11.99 9.62
C GLU A 172 6.02 -10.99 10.09
N ASN A 173 6.19 -10.84 11.41
CA ASN A 173 7.24 -9.99 11.97
C ASN A 173 8.57 -10.75 12.16
N TYR A 174 9.67 -10.17 11.69
CA TYR A 174 11.01 -10.74 11.73
C TYR A 174 12.08 -9.87 12.41
N VAL A 175 11.72 -8.70 12.95
CA VAL A 175 12.66 -7.69 13.51
C VAL A 175 13.65 -8.29 14.51
N ASP A 176 13.20 -9.24 15.33
CA ASP A 176 14.01 -9.91 16.36
C ASP A 176 14.41 -11.35 15.98
N ARG A 177 14.01 -11.82 14.80
CA ARG A 177 14.31 -13.17 14.29
C ARG A 177 15.55 -13.19 13.40
N ILE A 178 15.81 -12.09 12.69
CA ILE A 178 16.89 -11.94 11.72
C ILE A 178 17.84 -10.84 12.22
N ASP A 179 18.76 -11.24 13.10
CA ASP A 179 19.69 -10.37 13.82
C ASP A 179 21.16 -10.54 13.38
N THR A 180 21.44 -11.47 12.45
CA THR A 180 22.78 -11.72 11.92
C THR A 180 22.77 -11.75 10.39
N LEU A 181 23.94 -11.45 9.80
CA LEU A 181 24.15 -11.54 8.35
C LEU A 181 23.84 -12.94 7.80
N GLU A 182 24.25 -14.00 8.52
CA GLU A 182 23.99 -15.38 8.12
C GLU A 182 22.48 -15.66 8.02
N LYS A 183 21.71 -15.26 9.05
CA LYS A 183 20.26 -15.43 9.05
C LYS A 183 19.58 -14.60 7.95
N HIS A 184 20.09 -13.39 7.69
CA HIS A 184 19.59 -12.55 6.60
C HIS A 184 19.75 -13.23 5.25
N LEU A 185 20.95 -13.74 4.95
CA LEU A 185 21.23 -14.44 3.70
C LEU A 185 20.40 -15.73 3.56
N GLN A 186 20.28 -16.52 4.63
CA GLN A 186 19.42 -17.70 4.66
C GLN A 186 17.95 -17.36 4.40
N PHE A 187 17.46 -16.26 4.98
CA PHE A 187 16.08 -15.81 4.79
C PHE A 187 15.80 -15.42 3.34
N ILE A 188 16.68 -14.63 2.71
CA ILE A 188 16.52 -14.23 1.30
C ILE A 188 16.60 -15.45 0.38
N GLU A 189 17.52 -16.39 0.63
CA GLU A 189 17.63 -17.60 -0.16
C GLU A 189 16.40 -18.51 -0.04
N ALA A 190 15.82 -18.61 1.16
CA ALA A 190 14.56 -19.32 1.36
C ALA A 190 13.42 -18.71 0.53
N ILE A 191 13.31 -17.38 0.49
CA ILE A 191 12.30 -16.68 -0.32
C ILE A 191 12.49 -16.97 -1.82
N ARG A 192 13.74 -16.97 -2.32
CA ARG A 192 14.03 -17.25 -3.74
C ARG A 192 13.61 -18.65 -4.20
N GLN A 193 13.58 -19.60 -3.28
CA GLN A 193 13.20 -20.99 -3.56
C GLN A 193 11.68 -21.19 -3.57
N GLU A 194 10.91 -20.20 -3.11
CA GLU A 194 9.45 -20.26 -3.19
C GLU A 194 8.98 -20.11 -4.64
N THR A 195 8.05 -20.98 -5.05
CA THR A 195 7.56 -21.05 -6.44
C THR A 195 6.09 -20.67 -6.56
N THR A 196 5.47 -20.28 -5.45
CA THR A 196 4.03 -19.97 -5.36
C THR A 196 3.83 -18.54 -4.89
N GLY A 197 2.88 -17.83 -5.47
CA GLY A 197 2.61 -16.43 -5.16
C GLY A 197 3.44 -15.47 -6.02
N GLU A 198 3.32 -14.17 -5.75
CA GLU A 198 4.07 -13.12 -6.48
C GLU A 198 5.39 -12.80 -5.78
N GLY A 199 5.43 -13.00 -4.46
CA GLY A 199 6.57 -12.69 -3.60
C GLY A 199 6.12 -11.98 -2.33
N TYR A 200 7.01 -11.18 -1.78
CA TYR A 200 6.79 -10.46 -0.52
C TYR A 200 7.22 -8.98 -0.64
N VAL A 201 6.61 -8.16 0.20
CA VAL A 201 7.02 -6.77 0.47
C VAL A 201 7.60 -6.70 1.88
#